data_AF-A0A6J8A4R4-F1
#
_entry.id   AF-A0A6J8A4R4-F1
#
_cell.length_a   1.000
_cell.length_b   1.000
_cell.length_c   1.000
_cell.angle_alpha   90.00
_cell.angle_beta   90.00
_cell.angle_gamma   90.00
#
_symmetry.space_group_name_H-M   'P 1'
#
loop_
_entity.id
_entity.type
_entity.pdbx_description
1 polymer ?
#
loop_
_entity_poly.entity_id
_entity_poly.type
_entity_poly.pdbx_seq_one_letter_code
_entity_poly.pdbx_strand_id
1 'polypeptide(L)'
;MGDYNFPEINWDSWNSPGDSTESNKYKCLENLQENFLFKHVSRPKRWRGTNTPHTLDLILTNEEQMISNLEYQSPLGKSDHCTMKFDFNCFTNIKSKPQIIKLFSRGNYIKIKEELDKINWIDLLQKENDIHKNWRSLLDIIQDMDKKYIPTKERKQMGRGKNNFPMDKNTIDKIKRKNILSKKITQNNDSEVRKEYNKIRNQVKSRVNKLKREYEKNLSEKAKENPKAIWSYIKSNNKNQRKNWGFTHRSRRYKIR
;
A
#
# COMPACT_ATOMS: atom_id res chain seq x y z
N MET A 1 -0.88 0.96 14.67
CA MET A 1 0.49 0.42 14.79
C MET A 1 1.45 1.58 14.91
N GLY A 2 2.34 1.57 15.89
CA GLY A 2 3.31 2.64 16.11
C GLY A 2 4.38 2.24 17.12
N ASP A 3 5.44 3.05 17.24
CA ASP A 3 6.47 2.94 18.27
C ASP A 3 6.10 3.88 19.44
N TYR A 4 5.79 3.30 20.59
CA TYR A 4 5.28 4.02 21.77
C TYR A 4 6.40 4.51 22.70
N ASN A 5 7.64 4.01 22.54
CA ASN A 5 8.84 4.45 23.28
C ASN A 5 8.69 4.65 24.81
N PHE A 6 7.82 3.89 25.48
CA PHE A 6 7.76 3.78 26.94
C PHE A 6 8.35 2.43 27.39
N PRO A 7 9.67 2.35 27.64
CA PRO A 7 10.32 1.10 28.02
C PRO A 7 10.00 0.65 29.45
N GLU A 8 9.52 1.56 30.30
CA GLU A 8 9.14 1.26 31.69
C GLU A 8 7.78 0.56 31.79
N ILE A 9 6.92 0.72 30.79
CA ILE A 9 5.64 0.03 30.73
C ILE A 9 5.89 -1.44 30.41
N ASN A 10 5.40 -2.33 31.27
CA ASN A 10 5.25 -3.72 30.91
C ASN A 10 3.99 -3.89 30.07
N TRP A 11 4.18 -3.91 28.76
CA TRP A 11 3.11 -4.05 27.79
C TRP A 11 2.44 -5.43 27.83
N ASP A 12 3.06 -6.46 28.42
CA ASP A 12 2.47 -7.80 28.55
C ASP A 12 1.45 -7.86 29.68
N SER A 13 1.76 -7.23 30.81
CA SER A 13 0.85 -7.14 31.96
C SER A 13 0.05 -5.83 32.01
N TRP A 14 0.20 -4.96 31.02
CA TRP A 14 -0.40 -3.63 30.96
C TRP A 14 -0.23 -2.85 32.28
N ASN A 15 1.00 -2.82 32.80
CA ASN A 15 1.30 -2.11 34.04
C ASN A 15 2.54 -1.23 33.92
N SER A 16 2.62 -0.22 34.78
CA SER A 16 3.78 0.66 34.90
C SER A 16 4.09 0.84 36.39
N PRO A 17 4.98 0.01 36.97
CA PRO A 17 5.24 0.01 38.41
C PRO A 17 5.89 1.33 38.87
N GLY A 18 5.34 1.94 39.92
CA GLY A 18 5.95 3.08 40.60
C GLY A 18 5.68 4.46 39.98
N ASP A 19 4.66 4.58 39.13
CA ASP A 19 4.43 5.79 38.36
C ASP A 19 3.34 6.70 38.92
N SER A 20 3.61 8.02 38.90
CA SER A 20 2.59 9.01 39.21
C SER A 20 1.51 9.02 38.12
N THR A 21 0.26 9.23 38.54
CA THR A 21 -0.92 9.36 37.67
C THR A 21 -0.80 10.53 36.68
N GLU A 22 0.07 11.51 36.98
CA GLU A 22 0.31 12.65 36.10
C GLU A 22 1.27 12.34 34.93
N SER A 23 2.01 11.24 35.01
CA SER A 23 3.03 10.89 34.01
C SER A 23 2.41 10.56 32.64
N ASN A 24 3.09 10.96 31.56
CA ASN A 24 2.63 10.70 30.19
C ASN A 24 2.47 9.20 29.88
N LYS A 25 3.28 8.35 30.52
CA LYS A 25 3.21 6.89 30.40
C LYS A 25 1.95 6.31 31.05
N TYR A 26 1.62 6.76 32.26
CA TYR A 26 0.41 6.34 32.95
C TYR A 26 -0.83 6.75 32.16
N LYS A 27 -0.89 8.02 31.73
CA LYS A 27 -1.99 8.52 30.87
C LYS A 27 -2.12 7.77 29.55
N CYS A 28 -0.99 7.40 28.93
CA CYS A 28 -1.01 6.59 27.72
C CYS A 28 -1.57 5.19 27.99
N LEU A 29 -1.12 4.54 29.06
CA LEU A 29 -1.57 3.22 29.45
C LEU A 29 -3.07 3.20 29.76
N GLU A 30 -3.53 4.14 30.58
CA GLU A 30 -4.92 4.32 30.97
C GLU A 30 -5.81 4.55 29.75
N ASN A 31 -5.43 5.47 28.86
CA ASN A 31 -6.19 5.73 27.63
C ASN A 31 -6.31 4.47 26.75
N LEU A 32 -5.25 3.67 26.64
CA LEU A 32 -5.31 2.43 25.86
C LEU A 32 -6.20 1.36 26.50
N GLN A 33 -6.23 1.27 27.83
CA GLN A 33 -7.09 0.38 28.59
C GLN A 33 -8.56 0.81 28.51
N GLU A 34 -8.85 2.11 28.66
CA GLU A 34 -10.21 2.67 28.55
C GLU A 34 -10.83 2.47 27.17
N ASN A 35 -10.01 2.44 26.13
CA ASN A 35 -10.45 2.18 24.76
C ASN A 35 -10.58 0.68 24.43
N PHE A 36 -10.40 -0.22 25.42
CA PHE A 36 -10.50 -1.67 25.28
C PHE A 36 -9.71 -2.22 24.09
N LEU A 37 -8.51 -1.69 23.86
CA LEU A 37 -7.70 -2.06 22.70
C LEU A 37 -6.93 -3.38 22.94
N PHE A 38 -7.00 -4.27 21.96
CA PHE A 38 -6.26 -5.54 21.95
C PHE A 38 -4.84 -5.34 21.42
N LYS A 39 -3.85 -5.80 22.20
CA LYS A 39 -2.44 -5.87 21.78
C LYS A 39 -2.15 -7.22 21.12
N HIS A 40 -1.66 -7.16 19.88
CA HIS A 40 -1.36 -8.38 19.09
C HIS A 40 0.07 -8.86 19.18
N VAL A 41 0.95 -8.05 19.76
CA VAL A 41 2.39 -8.30 19.74
C VAL A 41 2.81 -8.90 21.07
N SER A 42 3.37 -10.12 21.01
CA SER A 42 3.82 -10.88 22.19
C SER A 42 5.34 -11.01 22.33
N ARG A 43 6.13 -10.53 21.36
CA ARG A 43 7.59 -10.67 21.36
C ARG A 43 8.30 -9.33 21.30
N PRO A 44 9.42 -9.19 22.01
CA PRO A 44 10.21 -7.97 21.97
C PRO A 44 10.95 -7.82 20.64
N LYS A 45 11.19 -6.57 20.23
CA LYS A 45 11.40 -6.22 18.81
C LYS A 45 12.76 -5.65 18.46
N ARG A 46 13.60 -5.40 19.49
CA ARG A 46 14.97 -4.92 19.34
C ARG A 46 15.93 -6.07 19.69
N TRP A 47 16.81 -6.43 18.75
CA TRP A 47 17.81 -7.48 18.95
C TRP A 47 19.21 -6.99 18.58
N ARG A 48 19.75 -6.04 19.36
CA ARG A 48 21.09 -5.49 19.14
C ARG A 48 21.91 -5.51 20.42
N GLY A 49 23.02 -6.27 20.40
CA GLY A 49 23.98 -6.31 21.51
C GLY A 49 23.46 -7.01 22.75
N THR A 50 23.82 -6.47 23.92
CA THR A 50 23.47 -6.91 25.28
C THR A 50 22.18 -6.27 25.81
N ASN A 51 21.49 -5.44 25.01
CA ASN A 51 20.31 -4.72 25.47
C ASN A 51 19.14 -5.66 25.77
N THR A 52 18.44 -5.40 26.87
CA THR A 52 17.15 -6.02 27.19
C THR A 52 16.18 -5.81 26.03
N PRO A 53 15.56 -6.89 25.53
CA PRO A 53 14.69 -6.78 24.36
C PRO A 53 13.36 -6.15 24.82
N HIS A 54 13.04 -4.95 24.31
CA HIS A 54 11.80 -4.23 24.64
C HIS A 54 10.72 -4.40 23.55
N THR A 55 9.46 -4.39 23.96
CA THR A 55 8.27 -4.42 23.08
C THR A 55 7.72 -3.00 22.92
N LEU A 56 8.39 -2.16 22.13
CA LEU A 56 8.00 -0.74 21.99
C LEU A 56 7.12 -0.46 20.77
N ASP A 57 7.30 -1.20 19.67
CA ASP A 57 6.31 -1.14 18.60
C ASP A 57 5.07 -1.93 19.04
N LEU A 58 3.87 -1.38 18.88
CA LEU A 58 2.61 -2.06 19.21
C LEU A 58 1.70 -2.12 18.00
N ILE A 59 0.92 -3.20 17.91
CA ILE A 59 -0.22 -3.33 17.00
C ILE A 59 -1.43 -3.42 17.93
N LEU A 60 -2.28 -2.42 17.85
CA LEU A 60 -3.48 -2.26 18.65
C LEU A 60 -4.70 -2.21 17.73
N THR A 61 -5.74 -2.95 18.07
CA THR A 61 -7.05 -2.93 17.38
C THR A 61 -8.18 -3.00 18.40
N ASN A 62 -9.40 -2.69 17.99
CA ASN A 62 -10.60 -2.79 18.83
C ASN A 62 -11.13 -4.22 18.98
N GLU A 63 -10.70 -5.14 18.12
CA GLU A 63 -11.12 -6.55 18.17
C GLU A 63 -9.92 -7.49 18.04
N GLU A 64 -9.92 -8.59 18.80
CA GLU A 64 -8.83 -9.57 18.85
C GLU A 64 -8.59 -10.28 17.51
N GLN A 65 -9.64 -10.54 16.72
CA GLN A 65 -9.50 -11.32 15.48
C GLN A 65 -9.10 -10.49 14.26
N MET A 66 -8.87 -9.18 14.44
CA MET A 66 -8.49 -8.29 13.32
C MET A 66 -7.07 -8.51 12.80
N ILE A 67 -6.23 -9.22 13.54
CA ILE A 67 -4.86 -9.51 13.11
C ILE A 67 -4.66 -11.02 13.10
N SER A 68 -4.20 -11.55 11.97
CA SER A 68 -3.80 -12.95 11.86
C SER A 68 -2.43 -13.09 11.17
N ASN A 69 -1.82 -14.28 11.28
CA ASN A 69 -0.55 -14.61 10.64
C ASN A 69 0.58 -13.59 10.94
N LEU A 70 0.68 -13.14 12.20
CA LEU A 70 1.73 -12.22 12.62
C LEU A 70 3.10 -12.92 12.56
N GLU A 71 3.90 -12.53 11.58
CA GLU A 71 5.26 -12.98 11.35
C GLU A 71 6.26 -11.86 11.64
N TYR A 72 7.32 -12.22 12.37
CA TYR A 72 8.49 -11.36 12.55
C TYR A 72 9.54 -11.71 11.48
N GLN A 73 9.94 -10.69 10.73
CA GLN A 73 10.91 -10.76 9.65
C GLN A 73 12.17 -9.97 10.01
N SER A 74 13.26 -10.27 9.29
CA SER A 74 14.54 -9.59 9.49
C SER A 74 14.40 -8.07 9.40
N PRO A 75 15.17 -7.30 10.19
CA PRO A 75 15.21 -5.85 10.09
C PRO A 75 15.45 -5.33 8.68
N LEU A 76 14.86 -4.19 8.36
CA LEU A 76 15.13 -3.47 7.12
C LEU A 76 16.50 -2.79 7.18
N GLY A 77 17.35 -3.08 6.19
CA GLY A 77 18.63 -2.40 6.06
C GLY A 77 19.54 -2.61 7.28
N LYS A 78 19.94 -1.53 7.96
CA LYS A 78 20.74 -1.50 9.20
C LYS A 78 19.91 -1.32 10.48
N SER A 79 18.57 -1.22 10.37
CA SER A 79 17.68 -0.99 11.52
C SER A 79 17.84 -2.08 12.58
N ASP A 80 17.58 -1.68 13.82
CA ASP A 80 17.46 -2.49 15.02
C ASP A 80 16.03 -2.98 15.28
N HIS A 81 15.03 -2.36 14.64
CA HIS A 81 13.65 -2.83 14.66
C HIS A 81 13.46 -4.01 13.70
N CYS A 82 12.82 -5.07 14.19
CA CYS A 82 12.35 -6.17 13.33
C CYS A 82 11.19 -5.71 12.43
N THR A 83 11.04 -6.34 11.26
CA THR A 83 9.92 -6.05 10.35
C THR A 83 8.76 -6.95 10.73
N MET A 84 7.54 -6.42 10.88
CA MET A 84 6.35 -7.23 11.11
C MET A 84 5.54 -7.37 9.82
N LYS A 85 5.07 -8.58 9.57
CA LYS A 85 4.12 -8.89 8.50
C LYS A 85 2.93 -9.58 9.14
N PHE A 86 1.72 -9.13 8.84
CA PHE A 86 0.49 -9.73 9.35
C PHE A 86 -0.62 -9.49 8.34
N ASP A 87 -1.68 -10.29 8.46
CA ASP A 87 -2.93 -10.10 7.73
C ASP A 87 -3.88 -9.28 8.61
N PHE A 88 -4.45 -8.23 8.03
CA PHE A 88 -5.45 -7.39 8.68
C PHE A 88 -6.83 -7.85 8.24
N ASN A 89 -7.56 -8.49 9.14
CA ASN A 89 -8.90 -8.99 8.92
C ASN A 89 -9.88 -7.84 9.18
N CYS A 90 -10.55 -7.41 8.11
CA CYS A 90 -11.61 -6.43 8.23
C CYS A 90 -12.75 -6.78 7.28
N PHE A 91 -13.97 -6.49 7.73
CA PHE A 91 -15.15 -6.58 6.88
C PHE A 91 -15.07 -5.45 5.86
N THR A 92 -14.77 -5.79 4.61
CA THR A 92 -14.81 -4.82 3.52
C THR A 92 -16.04 -5.12 2.67
N ASN A 93 -16.89 -4.11 2.45
CA ASN A 93 -17.95 -4.17 1.44
C ASN A 93 -17.41 -4.09 0.00
N ILE A 94 -16.09 -4.19 -0.17
CA ILE A 94 -15.42 -4.12 -1.45
C ILE A 94 -15.46 -5.52 -2.06
N LYS A 95 -16.63 -5.91 -2.60
CA LYS A 95 -16.62 -6.92 -3.67
C LYS A 95 -15.68 -6.37 -4.73
N SER A 96 -14.57 -7.06 -4.99
CA SER A 96 -13.59 -6.68 -5.99
C SER A 96 -14.17 -6.84 -7.40
N LYS A 97 -15.25 -6.12 -7.70
CA LYS A 97 -15.78 -6.04 -9.05
C LYS A 97 -14.68 -5.40 -9.89
N PRO A 98 -14.37 -5.94 -11.08
CA PRO A 98 -13.46 -5.27 -12.00
C PRO A 98 -13.97 -3.85 -12.20
N GLN A 99 -13.11 -2.84 -12.00
CA GLN A 99 -13.51 -1.46 -12.25
C GLN A 99 -13.77 -1.31 -13.74
N ILE A 100 -15.03 -1.18 -14.14
CA ILE A 100 -15.41 -0.92 -15.53
C ILE A 100 -15.13 0.56 -15.83
N ILE A 101 -14.33 0.84 -16.86
CA ILE A 101 -14.05 2.19 -17.33
C ILE A 101 -14.76 2.41 -18.66
N LYS A 102 -15.55 3.48 -18.76
CA LYS A 102 -16.13 3.96 -20.03
C LYS A 102 -15.05 4.62 -20.90
N LEU A 103 -14.94 4.21 -22.15
CA LEU A 103 -14.00 4.78 -23.12
C LEU A 103 -14.69 5.87 -23.93
N PHE A 104 -14.97 7.02 -23.30
CA PHE A 104 -15.64 8.16 -23.97
C PHE A 104 -14.95 8.58 -25.26
N SER A 105 -13.62 8.52 -25.36
CA SER A 105 -12.91 8.86 -26.61
C SER A 105 -13.20 7.92 -27.78
N ARG A 106 -13.86 6.78 -27.55
CA ARG A 106 -14.23 5.77 -28.55
C ARG A 106 -15.74 5.59 -28.68
N GLY A 107 -16.54 6.47 -28.08
CA GLY A 107 -17.99 6.44 -28.22
C GLY A 107 -18.42 6.75 -29.66
N ASN A 108 -19.49 6.10 -30.13
CA ASN A 108 -20.09 6.43 -31.42
C ASN A 108 -21.04 7.62 -31.28
N TYR A 109 -20.49 8.83 -31.24
CA TYR A 109 -21.26 10.06 -31.06
C TYR A 109 -22.17 10.40 -32.24
N ILE A 110 -21.87 9.90 -33.44
CA ILE A 110 -22.72 10.09 -34.62
C ILE A 110 -24.05 9.37 -34.38
N LYS A 111 -24.02 8.09 -34.00
CA LYS A 111 -25.24 7.33 -33.69
C LYS A 111 -25.98 7.87 -32.47
N ILE A 112 -25.26 8.32 -31.44
CA ILE A 112 -25.90 8.98 -30.28
C ILE A 112 -26.69 10.19 -30.75
N LYS A 113 -26.09 11.04 -31.58
CA LYS A 113 -26.77 12.22 -32.12
C LYS A 113 -28.01 11.82 -32.95
N GLU A 114 -27.86 10.88 -33.88
CA GLU A 114 -28.96 10.40 -34.72
C GLU A 114 -30.14 9.86 -33.90
N GLU A 115 -29.89 9.17 -32.78
CA GLU A 115 -30.95 8.63 -31.93
C GLU A 115 -31.60 9.71 -31.06
N LEU A 116 -30.81 10.68 -30.56
CA LEU A 116 -31.34 11.82 -29.82
C LEU A 116 -32.16 12.76 -30.69
N ASP A 117 -31.80 12.92 -31.97
CA ASP A 117 -32.53 13.75 -32.94
C ASP A 117 -33.92 13.14 -33.30
N LYS A 118 -34.12 11.83 -33.11
CA LYS A 118 -35.42 11.16 -33.31
C LYS A 118 -36.40 11.38 -32.15
N ILE A 119 -35.92 11.84 -30.99
CA ILE A 119 -36.75 11.99 -29.79
C ILE A 119 -37.46 13.34 -29.84
N ASN A 120 -38.79 13.33 -29.66
CA ASN A 120 -39.54 14.56 -29.47
C ASN A 120 -39.37 15.06 -28.02
N TRP A 121 -38.34 15.89 -27.81
CA TRP A 121 -37.98 16.44 -26.51
C TRP A 121 -39.07 17.31 -25.88
N ILE A 122 -39.85 18.01 -26.70
CA ILE A 122 -40.94 18.89 -26.23
C ILE A 122 -42.01 18.01 -25.58
N ASP A 123 -42.49 16.99 -26.29
CA ASP A 123 -43.49 16.07 -25.76
C ASP A 123 -42.96 15.31 -24.53
N LEU A 124 -41.71 14.85 -24.56
CA LEU A 124 -41.13 14.09 -23.45
C LEU A 124 -40.93 14.93 -22.17
N LEU A 125 -40.51 16.19 -22.30
CA LEU A 125 -40.14 17.05 -21.16
C LEU A 125 -41.27 18.01 -20.74
N GLN A 126 -42.33 18.16 -21.52
CA GLN A 126 -43.48 19.01 -21.17
C GLN A 126 -44.74 18.22 -20.79
N LYS A 127 -44.76 16.89 -21.00
CA LYS A 127 -45.88 16.03 -20.61
C LYS A 127 -46.15 16.02 -19.11
N GLU A 128 -45.11 16.07 -18.29
CA GLU A 128 -45.24 16.13 -16.83
C GLU A 128 -44.77 17.49 -16.31
N ASN A 129 -45.59 18.14 -15.49
CA ASN A 129 -45.25 19.42 -14.83
C ASN A 129 -44.32 19.22 -13.61
N ASP A 130 -43.57 18.12 -13.58
CA ASP A 130 -42.63 17.74 -12.52
C ASP A 130 -41.20 17.72 -13.06
N ILE A 131 -40.42 18.72 -12.67
CA ILE A 131 -39.03 18.89 -13.08
C ILE A 131 -38.12 17.72 -12.68
N HIS A 132 -38.41 17.06 -11.55
CA HIS A 132 -37.59 15.94 -11.08
C HIS A 132 -37.81 14.69 -11.91
N LYS A 133 -39.05 14.44 -12.36
CA LYS A 133 -39.35 13.35 -13.28
C LYS A 133 -38.76 13.62 -14.67
N ASN A 134 -38.91 14.82 -15.19
CA ASN A 134 -38.32 15.21 -16.48
C ASN A 134 -36.79 15.05 -16.48
N TRP A 135 -36.13 15.43 -15.38
CA TRP A 135 -34.69 15.21 -15.21
C TRP A 135 -34.33 13.72 -15.19
N ARG A 136 -35.09 12.87 -14.49
CA ARG A 136 -34.86 11.42 -14.48
C ARG A 136 -35.01 10.82 -15.87
N SER A 137 -36.07 11.18 -16.60
CA SER A 137 -36.30 10.71 -17.97
C SER A 137 -35.14 11.08 -18.91
N LEU A 138 -34.65 12.32 -18.83
CA LEU A 138 -33.46 12.76 -19.57
C LEU A 138 -32.22 11.93 -19.19
N LEU A 139 -32.00 11.75 -17.89
CA LEU A 139 -30.85 11.01 -17.38
C LEU A 139 -30.89 9.55 -17.83
N ASP A 140 -32.06 8.92 -17.83
CA ASP A 140 -32.26 7.54 -18.26
C ASP A 140 -31.96 7.37 -19.76
N ILE A 141 -32.42 8.30 -20.61
CA ILE A 141 -32.09 8.31 -22.04
C ILE A 141 -30.58 8.44 -22.25
N ILE A 142 -29.94 9.40 -21.59
CA ILE A 142 -28.49 9.58 -21.71
C ILE A 142 -27.74 8.34 -21.22
N GLN A 143 -28.18 7.74 -20.11
CA GLN A 143 -27.57 6.52 -19.59
C GLN A 143 -27.76 5.31 -20.51
N ASP A 144 -28.87 5.21 -21.22
CA ASP A 144 -29.11 4.17 -22.23
C ASP A 144 -28.18 4.35 -23.43
N MET A 145 -28.08 5.58 -23.96
CA MET A 145 -27.15 5.93 -25.03
C MET A 145 -25.69 5.64 -24.63
N ASP A 146 -25.33 5.99 -23.40
CA ASP A 146 -24.02 5.68 -22.82
C ASP A 146 -23.74 4.17 -22.82
N LYS A 147 -24.71 3.34 -22.41
CA LYS A 147 -24.55 1.87 -22.38
C LYS A 147 -24.45 1.27 -23.78
N LYS A 148 -25.22 1.80 -24.74
CA LYS A 148 -25.35 1.27 -26.10
C LYS A 148 -24.18 1.66 -27.00
N TYR A 149 -23.69 2.90 -26.87
CA TYR A 149 -22.75 3.49 -27.84
C TYR A 149 -21.38 3.85 -27.27
N ILE A 150 -21.17 3.78 -25.96
CA ILE A 150 -19.85 4.02 -25.34
C ILE A 150 -19.23 2.70 -24.92
N PRO A 151 -18.15 2.25 -25.59
CA PRO A 151 -17.53 0.98 -25.23
C PRO A 151 -16.89 1.06 -23.84
N THR A 152 -17.04 -0.02 -23.08
CA THR A 152 -16.43 -0.17 -21.77
C THR A 152 -15.24 -1.09 -21.80
N LYS A 153 -14.28 -0.86 -20.89
CA LYS A 153 -13.15 -1.77 -20.67
C LYS A 153 -13.03 -2.08 -19.19
N GLU A 154 -12.83 -3.36 -18.89
CA GLU A 154 -12.43 -3.77 -17.55
C GLU A 154 -11.01 -3.28 -17.24
N ARG A 155 -10.91 -2.49 -16.18
CA ARG A 155 -9.63 -2.17 -15.57
C ARG A 155 -9.18 -3.40 -14.81
N LYS A 156 -8.24 -4.14 -15.41
CA LYS A 156 -7.49 -5.15 -14.68
C LYS A 156 -6.91 -4.48 -13.43
N GLN A 157 -7.22 -5.03 -12.27
CA GLN A 157 -6.45 -4.68 -11.07
C GLN A 157 -5.00 -4.96 -11.41
N MET A 158 -4.13 -3.96 -11.24
CA MET A 158 -2.70 -4.25 -11.38
C MET A 158 -2.37 -5.30 -10.33
N GLY A 159 -2.02 -6.50 -10.78
CA GLY A 159 -1.49 -7.53 -9.89
C GLY A 159 -0.33 -6.97 -9.07
N ARG A 160 -0.09 -7.60 -7.92
CA ARG A 160 1.00 -7.29 -6.97
C ARG A 160 2.21 -6.76 -7.73
N GLY A 161 2.65 -5.55 -7.38
CA GLY A 161 3.64 -4.80 -8.15
C GLY A 161 4.81 -5.69 -8.53
N LYS A 162 5.09 -5.79 -9.84
CA LYS A 162 6.35 -6.40 -10.31
C LYS A 162 7.49 -5.73 -9.55
N ASN A 163 8.45 -6.52 -9.09
CA ASN A 163 9.69 -6.00 -8.52
C ASN A 163 10.21 -4.86 -9.40
N ASN A 164 10.57 -3.73 -8.79
CA ASN A 164 10.94 -2.51 -9.52
C ASN A 164 12.12 -2.72 -10.50
N PHE A 165 12.88 -3.79 -10.32
CA PHE A 165 13.94 -4.26 -11.19
C PHE A 165 14.10 -5.79 -11.08
N PRO A 166 14.63 -6.47 -12.11
CA PRO A 166 14.89 -7.90 -12.08
C PRO A 166 15.98 -8.25 -11.06
N MET A 167 15.74 -9.31 -10.27
CA MET A 167 16.74 -9.89 -9.37
C MET A 167 17.11 -11.29 -9.83
N ASP A 168 18.40 -11.66 -9.70
CA ASP A 168 18.85 -13.02 -10.01
C ASP A 168 18.46 -14.02 -8.91
N LYS A 169 18.37 -15.31 -9.30
CA LYS A 169 17.96 -16.42 -8.41
C LYS A 169 18.86 -16.54 -7.18
N ASN A 170 20.17 -16.39 -7.34
CA ASN A 170 21.15 -16.47 -6.23
C ASN A 170 20.88 -15.38 -5.19
N THR A 171 20.57 -14.16 -5.61
CA THR A 171 20.21 -13.05 -4.73
C THR A 171 18.92 -13.33 -3.96
N ILE A 172 17.91 -13.88 -4.64
CA ILE A 172 16.65 -14.28 -4.01
C ILE A 172 16.90 -15.38 -2.96
N ASP A 173 17.71 -16.38 -3.27
CA ASP A 173 18.02 -17.47 -2.35
C ASP A 173 18.84 -17.00 -1.15
N LYS A 174 19.76 -16.04 -1.34
CA LYS A 174 20.44 -15.35 -0.22
C LYS A 174 19.49 -14.53 0.64
N ILE A 175 18.49 -13.87 0.06
CA ILE A 175 17.44 -13.18 0.84
C ILE A 175 16.65 -14.18 1.68
N LYS A 176 16.28 -15.33 1.11
CA LYS A 176 15.61 -16.41 1.87
C LYS A 176 16.51 -16.93 3.00
N ARG A 177 17.78 -17.23 2.72
CA ARG A 177 18.77 -17.67 3.72
C ARG A 177 18.92 -16.65 4.85
N LYS A 178 19.04 -15.35 4.51
CA LYS A 178 19.08 -14.25 5.48
C LYS A 178 17.85 -14.27 6.40
N ASN A 179 16.66 -14.46 5.84
CA ASN A 179 15.41 -14.50 6.61
C ASN A 179 15.35 -15.74 7.52
N ILE A 180 15.81 -16.90 7.04
CA ILE A 180 15.91 -18.13 7.84
C ILE A 180 16.85 -17.93 9.03
N LEU A 181 18.06 -17.39 8.79
CA LEU A 181 19.03 -17.11 9.85
C LEU A 181 18.49 -16.09 10.86
N SER A 182 17.76 -15.08 10.40
CA SER A 182 17.11 -14.13 11.30
C SER A 182 16.10 -14.80 12.22
N LYS A 183 15.29 -15.74 11.71
CA LYS A 183 14.35 -16.53 12.52
C LYS A 183 15.08 -17.40 13.54
N LYS A 184 16.20 -18.02 13.14
CA LYS A 184 17.05 -18.79 14.05
C LYS A 184 17.62 -17.93 15.18
N ILE A 185 18.12 -16.73 14.88
CA ILE A 185 18.65 -15.80 15.88
C ILE A 185 17.58 -15.38 16.90
N THR A 186 16.34 -15.19 16.45
CA THR A 186 15.22 -14.86 17.35
C THR A 186 14.76 -16.04 18.21
N GLN A 187 15.11 -17.28 17.85
CA GLN A 187 14.76 -18.48 18.60
C GLN A 187 15.91 -18.91 19.53
N ASN A 188 17.15 -18.74 19.10
CA ASN A 188 18.35 -19.12 19.80
C ASN A 188 19.40 -18.01 19.61
N ASN A 189 19.89 -17.40 20.69
CA ASN A 189 20.84 -16.28 20.65
C ASN A 189 22.28 -16.74 20.35
N ASP A 190 22.44 -17.58 19.34
CA ASP A 190 23.73 -18.17 18.97
C ASP A 190 24.61 -17.13 18.26
N SER A 191 25.80 -16.92 18.81
CA SER A 191 26.83 -16.00 18.30
C SER A 191 27.30 -16.37 16.89
N GLU A 192 27.45 -17.66 16.58
CA GLU A 192 27.91 -18.12 15.27
C GLU A 192 26.85 -17.90 14.18
N VAL A 193 25.58 -18.21 14.50
CA VAL A 193 24.44 -17.91 13.61
C VAL A 193 24.34 -16.40 13.38
N ARG A 194 24.62 -15.58 14.39
CA ARG A 194 24.64 -14.11 14.28
C ARG A 194 25.74 -13.60 13.34
N LYS A 195 26.94 -14.18 13.41
CA LYS A 195 28.03 -13.87 12.47
C LYS A 195 27.66 -14.25 11.04
N GLU A 196 27.10 -15.45 10.83
CA GLU A 196 26.64 -15.91 9.51
C GLU A 196 25.55 -14.97 8.95
N TYR A 197 24.56 -14.61 9.77
CA TYR A 197 23.51 -13.67 9.37
C TYR A 197 24.07 -12.31 8.93
N ASN A 198 25.01 -11.74 9.69
CA ASN A 198 25.62 -10.45 9.34
C ASN A 198 26.37 -10.53 8.00
N LYS A 199 27.09 -11.64 7.76
CA LYS A 199 27.77 -11.90 6.47
C LYS A 199 26.78 -11.96 5.33
N ILE A 200 25.73 -12.78 5.43
CA ILE A 200 24.71 -12.92 4.38
C ILE A 200 23.94 -11.61 4.16
N ARG A 201 23.57 -10.89 5.23
CA ARG A 201 22.91 -9.57 5.16
C ARG A 201 23.72 -8.58 4.34
N ASN A 202 25.03 -8.49 4.59
CA ASN A 202 25.92 -7.58 3.86
C ASN A 202 26.07 -7.99 2.39
N GLN A 203 26.18 -9.29 2.11
CA GLN A 203 26.21 -9.82 0.73
C GLN A 203 24.93 -9.48 -0.03
N VAL A 204 23.75 -9.70 0.58
CA VAL A 204 22.45 -9.34 0.00
C VAL A 204 22.40 -7.84 -0.31
N LYS A 205 22.77 -6.99 0.67
CA LYS A 205 22.76 -5.53 0.47
C LYS A 205 23.65 -5.11 -0.71
N SER A 206 24.88 -5.62 -0.75
CA SER A 206 25.83 -5.31 -1.82
C SER A 206 25.28 -5.75 -3.18
N ARG A 207 24.76 -6.97 -3.28
CA ARG A 207 24.27 -7.52 -4.54
C ARG A 207 23.01 -6.82 -5.04
N VAL A 208 22.06 -6.52 -4.14
CA VAL A 208 20.85 -5.73 -4.45
C VAL A 208 21.22 -4.35 -4.97
N ASN A 209 22.16 -3.66 -4.33
CA ASN A 209 22.63 -2.35 -4.79
C ASN A 209 23.30 -2.43 -6.16
N LYS A 210 24.12 -3.46 -6.40
CA LYS A 210 24.77 -3.71 -7.71
C LYS A 210 23.71 -3.92 -8.81
N LEU A 211 22.76 -4.82 -8.59
CA LEU A 211 21.68 -5.10 -9.54
C LEU A 211 20.83 -3.86 -9.84
N LYS A 212 20.52 -3.07 -8.81
CA LYS A 212 19.77 -1.82 -8.98
C LYS A 212 20.53 -0.83 -9.85
N ARG A 213 21.84 -0.64 -9.59
CA ARG A 213 22.70 0.25 -10.40
C ARG A 213 22.83 -0.23 -11.84
N GLU A 214 23.03 -1.53 -12.06
CA GLU A 214 23.09 -2.13 -13.40
C GLU A 214 21.78 -1.91 -14.16
N TYR A 215 20.65 -2.10 -13.49
CA TYR A 215 19.33 -1.83 -14.08
C TYR A 215 19.13 -0.35 -14.41
N GLU A 216 19.46 0.56 -13.50
CA GLU A 216 19.38 2.01 -13.71
C GLU A 216 20.30 2.47 -14.86
N LYS A 217 21.50 1.91 -14.97
CA LYS A 217 22.45 2.17 -16.06
C LYS A 217 21.86 1.72 -17.40
N ASN A 218 21.42 0.47 -17.50
CA ASN A 218 20.81 -0.07 -18.72
C ASN A 218 19.57 0.73 -19.14
N LEU A 219 18.79 1.19 -18.17
CA LEU A 219 17.62 2.02 -18.42
C LEU A 219 18.02 3.38 -19.00
N SER A 220 19.10 3.97 -18.50
CA SER A 220 19.67 5.25 -18.94
C SER A 220 20.30 5.17 -20.33
N GLU A 221 21.01 4.07 -20.64
CA GLU A 221 21.58 3.84 -21.97
C GLU A 221 20.48 3.72 -23.03
N LYS A 222 19.38 3.03 -22.70
CA LYS A 222 18.21 2.85 -23.58
C LYS A 222 17.20 4.01 -23.50
N ALA A 223 17.58 5.13 -22.89
CA ALA A 223 16.70 6.29 -22.69
C ALA A 223 16.08 6.81 -23.99
N LYS A 224 16.93 6.92 -25.02
CA LYS A 224 16.55 7.49 -26.32
C LYS A 224 15.64 6.55 -27.11
N GLU A 225 15.91 5.25 -27.03
CA GLU A 225 15.13 4.19 -27.71
C GLU A 225 13.80 3.89 -27.00
N ASN A 226 13.79 3.92 -25.67
CA ASN A 226 12.61 3.65 -24.86
C ASN A 226 12.38 4.70 -23.74
N PRO A 227 12.00 5.94 -24.09
CA PRO A 227 11.76 7.00 -23.10
C PRO A 227 10.68 6.62 -22.07
N LYS A 228 9.68 5.82 -22.48
CA LYS A 228 8.58 5.39 -21.61
C LYS A 228 9.06 4.56 -20.42
N ALA A 229 10.12 3.76 -20.59
CA ALA A 229 10.65 2.92 -19.52
C ALA A 229 11.28 3.76 -18.40
N ILE A 230 12.06 4.79 -18.75
CA ILE A 230 12.62 5.75 -17.77
C ILE A 230 11.50 6.49 -17.05
N TRP A 231 10.54 7.05 -17.77
CA TRP A 231 9.44 7.79 -17.15
C TRP A 231 8.59 6.90 -16.24
N SER A 232 8.39 5.63 -16.60
CA SER A 232 7.75 4.64 -15.74
C SER A 232 8.55 4.38 -14.46
N TYR A 233 9.87 4.20 -14.57
CA TYR A 233 10.76 4.00 -13.42
C TYR A 233 10.77 5.20 -12.48
N ILE A 234 10.95 6.42 -13.00
CA ILE A 234 10.90 7.67 -12.24
C ILE A 234 9.54 7.82 -11.55
N LYS A 235 8.44 7.60 -12.27
CA LYS A 235 7.09 7.67 -11.70
C LYS A 235 6.87 6.63 -10.60
N SER A 236 7.46 5.44 -10.73
CA SER A 236 7.37 4.39 -9.72
C SER A 236 8.12 4.76 -8.42
N ASN A 237 9.29 5.38 -8.53
CA ASN A 237 10.08 5.84 -7.39
C ASN A 237 9.51 7.12 -6.75
N ASN A 238 8.83 7.98 -7.53
CA ASN A 238 8.19 9.21 -7.03
C ASN A 238 6.80 9.00 -6.40
N LYS A 239 6.27 7.77 -6.36
CA LYS A 239 4.98 7.48 -5.70
C LYS A 239 4.97 7.81 -4.21
N ASN A 240 6.14 7.87 -3.56
CA ASN A 240 6.26 8.26 -2.16
C ASN A 240 6.11 9.77 -1.93
N GLN A 241 6.26 10.63 -2.96
CA GLN A 241 6.02 12.08 -2.83
C GLN A 241 4.58 12.49 -3.17
N ARG A 242 3.84 11.70 -3.94
CA ARG A 242 2.45 12.02 -4.36
C ARG A 242 1.37 11.76 -3.32
N LYS A 243 1.75 11.47 -2.06
CA LYS A 243 0.78 11.29 -0.97
C LYS A 243 0.39 12.59 -0.26
N ASN A 244 0.97 13.74 -0.62
CA ASN A 244 0.47 15.03 -0.17
C ASN A 244 0.17 15.92 -1.39
N TRP A 245 -0.97 16.60 -1.31
CA TRP A 245 -1.55 17.56 -2.27
C TRP A 245 -2.30 16.98 -3.49
N GLY A 246 -3.62 16.89 -3.32
CA GLY A 246 -4.55 16.86 -4.45
C GLY A 246 -4.56 18.22 -5.15
N PHE A 247 -3.96 18.29 -6.34
CA PHE A 247 -4.37 19.16 -7.44
C PHE A 247 -3.76 18.58 -8.71
N THR A 248 -4.59 17.97 -9.55
CA THR A 248 -4.17 17.47 -10.87
C THR A 248 -4.11 18.62 -11.87
N HIS A 249 -2.91 19.15 -12.16
CA HIS A 249 -2.69 19.88 -13.40
C HIS A 249 -2.36 18.89 -14.52
N ARG A 250 -3.30 18.73 -15.46
CA ARG A 250 -3.05 18.11 -16.78
C ARG A 250 -2.27 19.12 -17.62
N SER A 251 -0.98 18.88 -17.87
CA SER A 251 -0.27 19.62 -18.93
C SER A 251 -0.87 19.25 -20.28
N ARG A 252 -1.66 20.17 -20.85
CA ARG A 252 -1.96 20.21 -22.28
C ARG A 252 -0.64 20.50 -23.00
N ARG A 253 -0.17 19.54 -23.81
CA ARG A 253 0.84 19.83 -24.84
C ARG A 253 0.14 20.64 -25.93
N TYR A 254 0.42 21.93 -26.02
CA TYR A 254 0.20 22.68 -27.25
C TYR A 254 1.35 22.35 -28.21
N LYS A 255 0.99 21.81 -29.38
CA LYS A 255 1.85 21.85 -30.56
C LYS A 255 1.79 23.30 -31.09
N ILE A 256 2.92 23.97 -31.15
CA ILE A 256 3.08 25.15 -32.00
C ILE A 256 3.59 24.64 -33.35
N ARG A 257 2.90 25.03 -34.41
CA ARG A 257 3.31 24.89 -35.81
C ARG A 257 4.36 25.94 -36.12
#